data_AF-A0A258KFS0-F1
#
_entry.id   AF-A0A258KFS0-F1
#
_cell.length_a   1.000
_cell.length_b   1.000
_cell.length_c   1.000
_cell.angle_alpha   90.00
_cell.angle_beta   90.00
_cell.angle_gamma   90.00
#
_symmetry.space_group_name_H-M   'P 1'
#
loop_
_entity.id
_entity.type
_entity.pdbx_description
1 polymer ?
#
loop_
_entity_poly.entity_id
_entity_poly.type
_entity_poly.pdbx_seq_one_letter_code
_entity_poly.pdbx_strand_id
1 'polypeptide(L)'
;ALRNVRIHEGDARDVIGWLPDACLTRVFIMFPDPWHKARHNKRRLIQPAVVTELARVLKSGGRLRFATDWADYAEWTIERVLADPAFRFESETADRNAPPADHVTTRYEEKKLGDCAPVFLDFVRV
;
A
#
# COMPACT_ATOMS: atom_id res chain seq x y z
N ALA A 1 8.15 -6.33 -27.03
CA ALA A 1 8.45 -6.52 -25.59
C ALA A 1 8.54 -5.15 -24.91
N LEU A 2 7.96 -5.00 -23.73
CA LEU A 2 8.04 -3.76 -22.94
C LEU A 2 9.45 -3.59 -22.37
N ARG A 3 10.05 -2.40 -22.53
CA ARG A 3 11.42 -2.11 -22.06
C ARG A 3 11.48 -1.46 -20.68
N ASN A 4 10.33 -1.00 -20.17
CA ASN A 4 10.16 -0.23 -18.94
C ASN A 4 9.48 -1.01 -17.81
N VAL A 5 9.29 -2.32 -17.99
CA VAL A 5 8.72 -3.20 -16.97
C VAL A 5 9.76 -4.23 -16.57
N ARG A 6 9.89 -4.47 -15.27
CA ARG A 6 10.70 -5.52 -14.67
C ARG A 6 9.85 -6.25 -13.65
N ILE A 7 10.11 -7.55 -13.49
CA ILE A 7 9.42 -8.40 -12.52
C ILE A 7 10.49 -9.06 -11.66
N HIS A 8 10.23 -9.11 -10.36
CA HIS A 8 11.02 -9.85 -9.40
C HIS A 8 10.13 -10.93 -8.78
N GLU A 9 10.62 -12.16 -8.72
CA GLU A 9 9.96 -13.27 -8.07
C GLU A 9 10.56 -13.46 -6.68
N GLY A 10 9.79 -13.17 -5.63
CA GLY A 10 10.28 -13.21 -4.25
C GLY A 10 9.39 -12.44 -3.28
N ASP A 11 9.82 -12.34 -2.02
CA ASP A 11 9.16 -11.48 -1.03
C ASP A 11 9.47 -10.01 -1.35
N ALA A 12 8.43 -9.18 -1.41
CA ALA A 12 8.57 -7.76 -1.67
C ALA A 12 9.43 -7.05 -0.62
N ARG A 13 9.49 -7.55 0.62
CA ARG A 13 10.32 -6.99 1.70
C ARG A 13 11.81 -7.07 1.38
N ASP A 14 12.25 -8.15 0.73
CA ASP A 14 13.65 -8.32 0.31
C ASP A 14 14.01 -7.28 -0.75
N VAL A 15 13.09 -7.05 -1.70
CA VAL A 15 13.27 -6.02 -2.73
C VAL A 15 13.31 -4.63 -2.11
N ILE A 16 12.39 -4.30 -1.19
CA ILE A 16 12.38 -3.00 -0.52
C ILE A 16 13.69 -2.79 0.25
N GLY A 17 14.17 -3.79 0.99
CA GLY A 17 15.43 -3.73 1.73
C GLY A 17 16.67 -3.55 0.84
N TRP A 18 16.63 -4.08 -0.39
CA TRP A 18 17.72 -3.92 -1.37
C TRP A 18 17.74 -2.56 -2.06
N LEU A 19 16.58 -1.90 -2.18
CA LEU A 19 16.47 -0.63 -2.91
C LEU A 19 17.22 0.51 -2.21
N PRO A 20 17.88 1.41 -2.94
CA PRO A 20 18.49 2.60 -2.38
C PRO A 20 17.46 3.54 -1.74
N ASP A 21 17.92 4.38 -0.83
CA ASP A 21 17.12 5.44 -0.23
C ASP A 21 16.58 6.40 -1.30
N ALA A 22 15.35 6.87 -1.10
CA ALA A 22 14.70 7.87 -1.96
C ALA A 22 14.78 7.58 -3.47
N CYS A 23 14.70 6.31 -3.88
CA CYS A 23 14.74 5.93 -5.29
C CYS A 23 13.35 5.84 -5.93
N LEU A 24 12.30 5.64 -5.14
CA LEU A 24 10.93 5.45 -5.62
C LEU A 24 10.13 6.76 -5.58
N THR A 25 9.38 7.02 -6.65
CA THR A 25 8.41 8.14 -6.70
C THR A 25 7.02 7.70 -6.21
N ARG A 26 6.63 6.45 -6.47
CA ARG A 26 5.34 5.89 -6.05
C ARG A 26 5.47 4.40 -5.73
N VAL A 27 4.71 3.94 -4.74
CA VAL A 27 4.53 2.53 -4.39
C VAL A 27 3.03 2.21 -4.41
N PHE A 28 2.68 1.07 -4.98
CA PHE A 28 1.31 0.56 -5.01
C PHE A 28 1.27 -0.81 -4.31
N ILE A 29 0.37 -0.95 -3.34
CA ILE A 29 0.06 -2.21 -2.67
C ILE A 29 -1.43 -2.46 -2.87
N MET A 30 -1.76 -3.40 -3.75
CA MET A 30 -3.13 -3.59 -4.25
C MET A 30 -3.66 -4.95 -3.83
N PHE A 31 -4.75 -4.95 -3.06
CA PHE A 31 -5.48 -6.14 -2.58
C PHE A 31 -4.55 -7.24 -2.01
N PRO A 32 -3.61 -6.91 -1.09
CA PRO A 32 -2.75 -7.90 -0.48
C PRO A 32 -3.56 -8.86 0.40
N ASP A 33 -3.03 -10.05 0.67
CA ASP A 33 -3.69 -11.02 1.54
C ASP A 33 -4.12 -10.39 2.88
N PRO A 34 -5.43 -10.35 3.17
CA PRO A 34 -5.98 -9.60 4.30
C PRO A 34 -5.82 -10.30 5.65
N TRP A 35 -5.57 -11.61 5.64
CA TRP A 35 -5.41 -12.43 6.84
C TRP A 35 -6.57 -12.27 7.84
N HIS A 36 -7.79 -12.61 7.42
CA HIS A 36 -9.06 -12.32 8.13
C HIS A 36 -9.14 -12.74 9.61
N LYS A 37 -8.27 -13.65 10.07
CA LYS A 37 -8.29 -14.14 11.45
C LYS A 37 -7.29 -13.35 12.27
N ALA A 38 -7.71 -12.75 13.38
CA ALA A 38 -6.85 -11.93 14.26
C ALA A 38 -5.47 -12.54 14.57
N ARG A 39 -5.41 -13.86 14.82
CA ARG A 39 -4.15 -14.60 15.05
C ARG A 39 -3.14 -14.54 13.90
N HIS A 40 -3.58 -14.16 12.70
CA HIS A 40 -2.76 -14.03 11.49
C HIS A 40 -2.42 -12.58 11.15
N ASN A 41 -2.89 -11.58 11.90
CA ASN A 41 -2.65 -10.18 11.56
C ASN A 41 -1.15 -9.82 11.50
N LYS A 42 -0.29 -10.55 12.23
CA LYS A 42 1.18 -10.42 12.14
C LYS A 42 1.76 -10.78 10.76
N ARG A 43 0.99 -11.45 9.90
CA ARG A 43 1.38 -11.82 8.53
C ARG A 43 1.03 -10.75 7.50
N ARG A 44 0.21 -9.75 7.87
CA ARG A 44 -0.10 -8.60 7.01
C ARG A 44 1.20 -7.91 6.59
N LEU A 45 1.25 -7.46 5.34
CA LEU A 45 2.39 -6.75 4.79
C LEU A 45 2.63 -5.43 5.53
N ILE A 46 1.56 -4.66 5.77
CA ILE A 46 1.64 -3.40 6.50
C ILE A 46 1.90 -3.68 7.98
N GLN A 47 3.15 -3.51 8.37
CA GLN A 47 3.65 -3.55 9.75
C GLN A 47 4.58 -2.34 9.93
N PRO A 48 4.83 -1.88 11.18
CA PRO A 48 5.70 -0.72 11.43
C PRO A 48 7.05 -0.79 10.69
N ALA A 49 7.72 -1.94 10.72
CA ALA A 49 9.00 -2.13 10.02
C ALA A 49 8.90 -1.94 8.49
N VAL A 50 7.82 -2.42 7.87
CA VAL A 50 7.60 -2.22 6.43
C VAL A 50 7.25 -0.77 6.13
N VAL A 51 6.50 -0.08 7.00
CA VAL A 51 6.21 1.35 6.84
C VAL A 51 7.49 2.18 6.89
N THR A 52 8.38 1.90 7.85
CA THR A 52 9.69 2.59 7.93
C THR A 52 10.55 2.34 6.69
N GLU A 53 10.59 1.11 6.19
CA GLU A 53 11.32 0.80 4.96
C GLU A 53 10.70 1.48 3.72
N LEU A 54 9.37 1.56 3.63
CA LEU A 54 8.68 2.31 2.58
C LEU A 54 9.02 3.80 2.65
N ALA A 55 9.08 4.39 3.86
CA ALA A 55 9.54 5.75 4.04
C ALA A 55 11.00 5.91 3.59
N ARG A 56 11.89 4.96 3.87
CA ARG A 56 13.29 5.03 3.44
C ARG A 56 13.43 5.08 1.91
N VAL A 57 12.74 4.20 1.19
CA VAL A 57 12.90 4.08 -0.28
C VAL A 57 12.10 5.12 -1.08
N LEU A 58 11.06 5.72 -0.51
CA LEU A 58 10.29 6.79 -1.15
C LEU A 58 11.05 8.12 -1.08
N LYS A 59 10.97 8.90 -2.18
CA LYS A 59 11.40 10.30 -2.20
C LYS A 59 10.51 11.15 -1.27
N SER A 60 11.01 12.28 -0.75
CA SER A 60 10.10 13.30 -0.20
C SER A 60 9.12 13.74 -1.30
N GLY A 61 7.84 13.83 -0.96
CA GLY A 61 6.73 13.98 -1.89
C GLY A 61 6.33 12.70 -2.65
N GLY A 62 7.02 11.59 -2.43
CA GLY A 62 6.69 10.28 -2.99
C GLY A 62 5.39 9.73 -2.39
N ARG A 63 4.67 8.90 -3.15
CA ARG A 63 3.32 8.44 -2.77
C ARG A 63 3.26 6.95 -2.47
N LEU A 64 2.47 6.57 -1.48
CA LEU A 64 2.07 5.20 -1.21
C LEU A 64 0.57 5.08 -1.44
N ARG A 65 0.17 4.25 -2.41
CA ARG A 65 -1.21 3.82 -2.57
C ARG A 65 -1.38 2.44 -1.98
N PHE A 66 -2.32 2.31 -1.06
CA PHE A 66 -2.80 1.03 -0.57
C PHE A 66 -4.27 0.86 -0.95
N ALA A 67 -4.62 -0.27 -1.55
CA ALA A 67 -6.01 -0.61 -1.85
C ALA A 67 -6.38 -1.97 -1.26
N THR A 68 -7.56 -2.08 -0.67
CA THR A 68 -8.09 -3.34 -0.13
C THR A 68 -9.62 -3.32 -0.14
N ASP A 69 -10.23 -4.49 -0.21
CA ASP A 69 -11.67 -4.73 -0.02
C ASP A 69 -11.95 -5.38 1.36
N TRP A 70 -11.05 -5.16 2.33
CA TRP A 70 -11.17 -5.69 3.69
C TRP A 70 -11.15 -4.56 4.70
N ALA A 71 -12.29 -4.26 5.33
CA ALA A 71 -12.47 -3.06 6.15
C ALA A 71 -11.46 -2.97 7.30
N ASP A 72 -11.28 -4.07 8.05
CA ASP A 72 -10.30 -4.14 9.14
C ASP A 72 -8.85 -3.94 8.66
N TYR A 73 -8.53 -4.32 7.41
CA TYR A 73 -7.18 -4.10 6.87
C TYR A 73 -6.99 -2.65 6.40
N ALA A 74 -8.05 -1.98 5.93
CA ALA A 74 -8.00 -0.55 5.66
C ALA A 74 -7.70 0.24 6.94
N GLU A 75 -8.44 -0.02 8.03
CA GLU A 75 -8.20 0.61 9.34
C GLU A 75 -6.81 0.30 9.89
N TRP A 76 -6.40 -0.97 9.84
CA TRP A 76 -5.06 -1.41 10.23
C TRP A 76 -3.95 -0.66 9.49
N THR A 77 -4.16 -0.38 8.21
CA THR A 77 -3.20 0.34 7.36
C THR A 77 -3.15 1.80 7.74
N ILE A 78 -4.30 2.47 7.91
CA ILE A 78 -4.36 3.86 8.38
C ILE A 78 -3.61 4.02 9.69
N GLU A 79 -3.91 3.18 10.69
CA GLU A 79 -3.28 3.21 12.01
C GLU A 79 -1.75 3.12 11.92
N ARG A 80 -1.23 2.16 11.15
CA ARG A 80 0.21 1.91 11.07
C ARG A 80 0.98 2.90 10.22
N VAL A 81 0.40 3.34 9.11
CA VAL A 81 1.07 4.30 8.23
C VAL A 81 1.12 5.67 8.89
N LEU A 82 0.03 6.11 9.52
CA LEU A 82 -0.01 7.42 10.18
C LEU A 82 0.67 7.48 11.54
N ALA A 83 1.03 6.32 12.13
CA ALA A 83 1.89 6.28 13.31
C ALA A 83 3.35 6.68 12.99
N ASP A 84 3.76 6.57 11.73
CA ASP A 84 5.08 7.03 11.28
C ASP A 84 5.00 8.50 10.82
N PRO A 85 5.75 9.42 11.43
CA PRO A 85 5.68 10.85 11.11
C PRO A 85 6.19 11.17 9.70
N ALA A 86 6.83 10.23 9.01
CA ALA A 86 7.22 10.39 7.62
C ALA A 86 6.02 10.38 6.65
N PHE A 87 4.82 9.98 7.10
CA PHE A 87 3.63 9.93 6.25
C PHE A 87 2.49 10.82 6.75
N ARG A 88 1.69 11.26 5.79
CA ARG A 88 0.35 11.83 5.99
C ARG A 88 -0.55 11.41 4.85
N PHE A 89 -1.86 11.58 4.97
CA PHE A 89 -2.74 11.46 3.81
C PHE A 89 -2.35 12.46 2.72
N GLU A 90 -2.44 12.04 1.46
CA GLU A 90 -2.30 12.95 0.32
C GLU A 90 -3.40 14.03 0.36
N SER A 91 -4.63 13.62 0.69
CA SER A 91 -5.79 14.48 0.86
C SER A 91 -6.68 13.97 2.00
N GLU A 92 -6.97 14.81 2.97
CA GLU A 92 -7.85 14.48 4.10
C GLU A 92 -9.32 14.29 3.67
N THR A 93 -9.74 15.03 2.63
CA THR A 93 -11.12 15.09 2.14
C THR A 93 -11.41 14.14 0.98
N ALA A 94 -10.45 13.28 0.61
CA ALA A 94 -10.65 12.33 -0.47
C ALA A 94 -11.74 11.31 -0.11
N ASP A 95 -12.63 11.03 -1.08
CA ASP A 95 -13.51 9.87 -1.01
C ASP A 95 -12.68 8.61 -1.24
N ARG A 96 -12.48 7.85 -0.16
CA ARG A 96 -11.65 6.64 -0.16
C ARG A 96 -12.37 5.44 -0.78
N ASN A 97 -13.67 5.53 -1.09
CA ASN A 97 -14.42 4.49 -1.79
C ASN A 97 -14.48 4.73 -3.31
N ALA A 98 -14.02 5.90 -3.78
CA ALA A 98 -13.89 6.21 -5.18
C ALA A 98 -12.49 5.83 -5.68
N PRO A 99 -12.36 5.07 -6.79
CA PRO A 99 -11.05 4.80 -7.36
C PRO A 99 -10.40 6.12 -7.80
N PRO A 100 -9.12 6.36 -7.44
CA PRO A 100 -8.38 7.52 -7.92
C PRO A 100 -8.34 7.57 -9.46
N ALA A 101 -8.22 8.77 -10.03
CA ALA A 101 -8.31 8.96 -11.48
C ALA A 101 -7.26 8.17 -12.31
N ASP A 102 -6.12 7.83 -11.70
CA ASP A 102 -5.05 7.03 -12.29
C ASP A 102 -5.09 5.55 -11.88
N HIS A 103 -6.16 5.09 -11.23
CA HIS A 103 -6.36 3.68 -10.87
C HIS A 103 -6.72 2.84 -12.09
N VAL A 104 -6.12 1.65 -12.17
CA VAL A 104 -6.46 0.64 -13.16
C VAL A 104 -7.03 -0.56 -12.40
N THR A 105 -8.28 -0.92 -12.72
CA THR A 105 -8.97 -2.05 -12.07
C THR A 105 -8.17 -3.34 -12.22
N THR A 106 -7.93 -4.01 -11.09
CA THR A 106 -7.14 -5.25 -11.07
C THR A 106 -8.04 -6.47 -11.20
N ARG A 107 -7.49 -7.59 -11.68
CA ARG A 107 -8.22 -8.88 -11.68
C ARG A 107 -8.66 -9.31 -10.27
N TYR A 108 -7.97 -8.89 -9.21
CA TYR A 108 -8.37 -9.23 -7.83
C TYR A 108 -9.59 -8.44 -7.38
N GLU A 109 -9.64 -7.15 -7.73
CA GLU A 109 -10.78 -6.27 -7.49
C GLU A 109 -12.06 -6.81 -8.14
N GLU A 110 -11.97 -7.31 -9.37
CA GLU A 110 -13.10 -7.89 -10.10
C GLU A 110 -13.72 -9.12 -9.41
N LYS A 111 -12.93 -9.84 -8.59
CA LYS A 111 -13.42 -11.04 -7.89
C LYS A 111 -14.34 -10.72 -6.72
N LYS A 112 -14.30 -9.48 -6.18
CA LYS A 112 -15.16 -9.02 -5.08
C LYS A 112 -15.21 -10.00 -3.90
N LEU A 113 -14.05 -10.42 -3.41
CA LEU A 113 -13.94 -11.43 -2.34
C LEU A 113 -13.93 -10.81 -0.94
N GLY A 114 -13.78 -9.50 -0.86
CA GLY A 114 -13.75 -8.73 0.37
C GLY A 114 -15.08 -8.61 1.12
N ASP A 115 -15.00 -8.01 2.31
CA ASP A 115 -16.14 -7.74 3.18
C ASP A 115 -16.74 -6.33 2.98
N CYS A 116 -16.09 -5.49 2.16
CA CYS A 116 -16.55 -4.15 1.83
C CYS A 116 -16.28 -3.79 0.35
N ALA A 117 -16.76 -2.61 -0.07
CA ALA A 117 -16.34 -2.03 -1.34
C ALA A 117 -14.84 -1.67 -1.28
N PRO A 118 -14.12 -1.66 -2.42
CA PRO A 118 -12.71 -1.29 -2.42
C PRO A 118 -12.46 0.07 -1.77
N VAL A 119 -11.52 0.09 -0.83
CA VAL A 119 -11.01 1.28 -0.15
C VAL A 119 -9.64 1.60 -0.70
N PHE A 120 -9.45 2.85 -1.13
CA PHE A 120 -8.21 3.40 -1.65
C PHE A 120 -7.63 4.42 -0.66
N LEU A 121 -6.42 4.16 -0.20
CA LEU A 121 -5.70 4.99 0.75
C LEU A 121 -4.44 5.52 0.08
N ASP A 122 -4.42 6.83 -0.17
CA ASP A 122 -3.27 7.54 -0.73
C ASP A 122 -2.56 8.34 0.36
N PHE A 123 -1.29 7.99 0.59
CA PHE A 123 -0.39 8.67 1.51
C PHE A 123 0.74 9.35 0.75
N VAL A 124 1.29 10.40 1.33
CA VAL A 124 2.49 11.08 0.83
C VAL A 124 3.57 11.06 1.90
N ARG A 125 4.80 10.77 1.48
CA ARG A 125 5.97 10.91 2.32
C ARG A 125 6.35 12.38 2.44
N VAL A 126 6.45 12.91 3.66
CA VAL A 126 6.93 14.28 3.93
C VAL A 126 8.45 14.33 3.97
#